data_AF-A0A7K3H6W7-F1
#
_entry.id   AF-A0A7K3H6W7-F1
#
_cell.length_a   1.000
_cell.length_b   1.000
_cell.length_c   1.000
_cell.angle_alpha   90.00
_cell.angle_beta   90.00
_cell.angle_gamma   90.00
#
_symmetry.space_group_name_H-M   'P 1'
#
loop_
_entity.id
_entity.type
_entity.pdbx_description
1 polymer ?
#
loop_
_entity_poly.entity_id
_entity_poly.type
_entity_poly.pdbx_seq_one_letter_code
_entity_poly.pdbx_strand_id
1 'polypeptide(L)'
;MTTEKHHDLTAVCRAAQKGWVLQVVQQGSSQPVAERELHQWPDWPEFPPDAAAAAGCELVMLGYMIRPDTVTPDSLIGWHRVPNERAWSATVATFADLQAHGS
;
A
#
# COMPACT_ATOMS: atom_id res chain seq x y z
N MET A 1 9.31 20.23 21.25
CA MET A 1 8.37 19.09 21.33
C MET A 1 7.33 19.32 20.24
N THR A 2 7.67 18.95 19.01
CA THR A 2 6.76 19.02 17.86
C THR A 2 6.40 17.57 17.56
N THR A 3 5.23 17.15 18.00
CA THR A 3 4.62 15.91 17.56
C THR A 3 4.26 16.10 16.09
N GLU A 4 5.21 15.82 15.20
CA GLU A 4 4.92 15.59 13.79
C GLU A 4 3.91 14.44 13.76
N LYS A 5 2.64 14.78 13.52
CA LYS A 5 1.64 13.80 13.13
C LYS A 5 2.03 13.33 11.75
N HIS A 6 3.02 12.45 11.65
CA HIS A 6 3.16 11.58 10.49
C HIS A 6 1.83 10.86 10.39
N HIS A 7 1.05 11.19 9.37
CA HIS A 7 -0.15 10.42 9.08
C HIS A 7 0.35 9.07 8.60
N ASP A 8 0.40 8.09 9.51
CA ASP A 8 0.80 6.72 9.16
C ASP A 8 -0.26 6.16 8.21
N LEU A 9 0.04 6.23 6.93
CA LEU A 9 -0.79 5.70 5.86
C LEU A 9 -0.32 4.28 5.55
N THR A 10 -1.28 3.38 5.39
CA THR A 10 -1.03 2.00 4.99
C THR A 10 -1.80 1.73 3.72
N ALA A 11 -1.10 1.29 2.68
CA ALA A 11 -1.73 0.66 1.55
C ALA A 11 -2.04 -0.80 1.88
N VAL A 12 -3.22 -1.27 1.54
CA VAL A 12 -3.63 -2.67 1.62
C VAL A 12 -4.18 -3.08 0.26
N CYS A 13 -3.55 -4.07 -0.37
CA CYS A 13 -4.11 -4.73 -1.53
C CYS A 13 -4.63 -6.12 -1.13
N ARG A 14 -5.92 -6.36 -1.33
CA ARG A 14 -6.59 -7.59 -0.90
C ARG A 14 -7.44 -8.20 -1.99
N ALA A 15 -7.55 -9.52 -1.97
CA ALA A 15 -8.48 -10.24 -2.83
C ALA A 15 -9.92 -9.82 -2.49
N ALA A 16 -10.72 -9.58 -3.53
CA ALA A 16 -12.14 -9.28 -3.44
C ALA A 16 -12.96 -10.38 -4.10
N GLN A 17 -14.30 -10.27 -4.05
CA GLN A 17 -15.18 -11.23 -4.74
C GLN A 17 -14.90 -11.33 -6.24
N LYS A 18 -14.43 -10.23 -6.85
CA LYS A 18 -13.99 -10.16 -8.25
C LYS A 18 -12.69 -9.38 -8.36
N GLY A 19 -11.58 -10.10 -8.52
CA GLY A 19 -10.24 -9.52 -8.64
C GLY A 19 -9.71 -9.02 -7.31
N TRP A 20 -9.12 -7.83 -7.32
CA TRP A 20 -8.44 -7.24 -6.16
C TRP A 20 -8.93 -5.83 -5.88
N VAL A 21 -8.74 -5.37 -4.66
CA VAL A 21 -8.97 -3.97 -4.29
C VAL A 21 -7.71 -3.45 -3.60
N LEU A 22 -7.23 -2.31 -4.07
CA LEU A 22 -6.18 -1.54 -3.43
C LEU A 22 -6.80 -0.38 -2.66
N GLN A 23 -6.49 -0.28 -1.38
CA GLN A 23 -6.96 0.79 -0.51
C GLN A 23 -5.76 1.46 0.16
N VAL A 24 -5.85 2.76 0.37
CA VAL A 24 -4.97 3.48 1.30
C VAL A 24 -5.81 3.90 2.49
N VAL A 25 -5.39 3.51 3.68
CA VAL A 25 -6.06 3.81 4.95
C VAL A 25 -5.13 4.62 5.84
N GLN A 26 -5.71 5.54 6.61
CA GLN A 26 -4.99 6.22 7.68
C GLN A 26 -5.05 5.36 8.95
N GLN A 27 -3.94 5.25 9.67
CA GLN A 27 -3.90 4.55 10.95
C GLN A 27 -4.97 5.08 11.90
N GLY A 28 -5.74 4.16 12.50
CA GLY A 28 -6.85 4.50 13.38
C GLY A 28 -8.16 4.87 12.66
N SER A 29 -8.18 4.89 11.32
CA SER A 29 -9.39 5.01 10.51
C SER A 29 -9.77 3.68 9.88
N SER A 30 -11.06 3.40 9.82
CA SER A 30 -11.62 2.27 9.04
C SER A 30 -12.07 2.68 7.64
N GLN A 31 -12.06 3.98 7.32
CA GLN A 31 -12.44 4.47 6.00
C GLN A 31 -11.19 4.69 5.13
N PRO A 32 -11.17 4.16 3.90
CA PRO A 32 -10.08 4.41 2.97
C PRO A 32 -10.07 5.88 2.55
N VAL A 33 -8.87 6.47 2.50
CA VAL A 33 -8.64 7.80 1.93
C VAL A 33 -8.49 7.76 0.41
N ALA A 34 -8.12 6.60 -0.13
CA ALA A 34 -8.12 6.30 -1.55
C ALA A 34 -8.44 4.82 -1.77
N GLU A 35 -9.14 4.52 -2.86
CA GLU A 35 -9.51 3.15 -3.23
C GLU A 35 -9.44 3.00 -4.75
N ARG A 36 -9.00 1.81 -5.19
CA ARG A 36 -9.01 1.40 -6.59
C ARG A 36 -9.39 -0.07 -6.69
N GLU A 37 -10.45 -0.33 -7.44
CA GLU A 37 -10.86 -1.69 -7.80
C GLU A 37 -10.05 -2.17 -9.01
N LEU A 38 -9.53 -3.40 -8.91
CA LEU A 38 -8.62 -4.03 -9.87
C LEU A 38 -9.27 -5.30 -10.42
N HIS A 39 -10.48 -5.17 -10.98
CA HIS A 39 -11.30 -6.32 -11.42
C HIS A 39 -10.66 -7.18 -12.52
N GLN A 40 -9.78 -6.58 -13.32
CA GLN A 40 -9.08 -7.22 -14.43
C GLN A 40 -7.86 -8.03 -14.01
N TRP A 41 -7.47 -7.95 -12.73
CA TRP A 41 -6.32 -8.68 -12.22
C TRP A 41 -6.66 -10.17 -12.05
N PRO A 42 -5.73 -11.07 -12.43
CA PRO A 42 -5.85 -12.48 -12.14
C PRO A 42 -6.10 -12.78 -10.66
N ASP A 43 -6.82 -13.86 -10.38
CA ASP A 43 -7.04 -14.37 -9.03
C ASP A 43 -5.80 -15.13 -8.54
N TRP A 44 -4.72 -14.40 -8.24
CA TRP A 44 -3.50 -15.03 -7.75
C TRP A 44 -3.68 -15.56 -6.32
N PRO A 45 -3.25 -16.79 -6.01
CA PRO A 45 -3.35 -17.30 -4.64
C PRO A 45 -2.53 -16.46 -3.64
N GLU A 46 -1.43 -15.88 -4.11
CA GLU A 46 -0.52 -14.97 -3.40
C GLU A 46 0.03 -13.93 -4.39
N PHE A 47 0.52 -12.77 -3.92
CA PHE A 47 1.09 -11.77 -4.83
C PHE A 47 2.38 -12.28 -5.50
N PRO A 48 2.43 -12.44 -6.84
CA PRO A 48 3.70 -12.56 -7.53
C PRO A 48 4.44 -11.20 -7.57
N PRO A 49 5.76 -11.18 -7.83
CA PRO A 49 6.53 -9.95 -7.97
C PRO A 49 5.91 -8.95 -8.97
N ASP A 50 5.39 -9.44 -10.10
CA ASP A 50 4.75 -8.60 -11.11
C ASP A 50 3.49 -7.90 -10.59
N ALA A 51 2.71 -8.57 -9.74
CA ALA A 51 1.53 -7.98 -9.13
C ALA A 51 1.89 -6.97 -8.04
N ALA A 52 2.95 -7.25 -7.26
CA ALA A 52 3.47 -6.29 -6.27
C ALA A 52 3.99 -5.01 -6.95
N ALA A 53 4.72 -5.15 -8.07
CA ALA A 53 5.16 -4.02 -8.87
C ALA A 53 3.98 -3.25 -9.47
N ALA A 54 3.00 -3.95 -10.05
CA ALA A 54 1.79 -3.32 -10.57
C ALA A 54 1.02 -2.58 -9.47
N ALA A 55 0.91 -3.15 -8.25
CA ALA A 55 0.23 -2.50 -7.12
C ALA A 55 0.97 -1.23 -6.69
N GLY A 56 2.31 -1.25 -6.74
CA GLY A 56 3.14 -0.05 -6.58
C GLY A 56 2.83 1.02 -7.63
N CYS A 57 2.67 0.66 -8.91
CA CYS A 57 2.27 1.62 -9.95
C CYS A 57 0.87 2.19 -9.71
N GLU A 58 -0.08 1.36 -9.28
CA GLU A 58 -1.43 1.81 -8.91
C GLU A 58 -1.39 2.81 -7.74
N LEU A 59 -0.53 2.60 -6.73
CA LEU A 59 -0.31 3.57 -5.65
C LEU A 59 0.24 4.90 -6.16
N VAL A 60 1.23 4.87 -7.04
CA VAL A 60 1.82 6.08 -7.65
C VAL A 60 0.74 6.86 -8.40
N MET A 61 -0.11 6.18 -9.17
CA MET A 61 -1.25 6.83 -9.85
C MET A 61 -2.29 7.41 -8.88
N LEU A 62 -2.37 6.91 -7.65
CA LEU A 62 -3.22 7.44 -6.59
C LEU A 62 -2.55 8.58 -5.80
N GLY A 63 -1.29 8.93 -6.08
CA GLY A 63 -0.57 10.00 -5.37
C GLY A 63 0.29 9.53 -4.18
N TYR A 64 0.50 8.22 -4.06
CA TYR A 64 1.20 7.60 -2.94
C TYR A 64 2.44 6.84 -3.39
N MET A 65 3.39 6.70 -2.48
CA MET A 65 4.56 5.84 -2.65
C MET A 65 4.78 4.99 -1.43
N ILE A 66 5.27 3.77 -1.63
CA ILE A 66 5.80 2.94 -0.55
C ILE A 66 6.97 3.67 0.08
N ARG A 67 6.95 3.74 1.42
CA ARG A 67 8.00 4.35 2.20
C ARG A 67 9.28 3.51 2.12
N PRO A 68 10.41 4.07 1.67
CA PRO A 68 11.64 3.29 1.52
C PRO A 68 12.22 2.85 2.88
N ASP A 69 11.99 3.62 3.94
CA ASP A 69 12.47 3.34 5.29
C ASP A 69 11.74 2.17 5.97
N THR A 70 10.62 1.72 5.41
CA THR A 70 9.85 0.58 5.94
C THR A 70 10.10 -0.72 5.18
N VAL A 71 10.92 -0.70 4.13
CA VAL A 71 11.24 -1.89 3.32
C VAL A 71 12.19 -2.79 4.09
N THR A 72 11.79 -4.04 4.30
CA THR A 72 12.61 -5.08 4.95
C THR A 72 13.06 -6.15 3.95
N PRO A 73 14.10 -6.95 4.26
CA PRO A 73 14.58 -8.01 3.36
C PRO A 73 13.55 -9.09 3.02
N ASP A 74 12.56 -9.30 3.89
CA ASP A 74 11.45 -10.26 3.71
C ASP A 74 10.24 -9.65 2.98
N SER A 75 10.26 -8.34 2.70
CA SER A 75 9.20 -7.68 1.94
C SER A 75 9.33 -7.98 0.43
N LEU A 76 8.18 -8.14 -0.22
CA LEU A 76 8.10 -8.25 -1.68
C LEU A 76 7.96 -6.85 -2.28
N ILE A 77 9.07 -6.24 -2.67
CA ILE A 77 9.09 -4.87 -3.22
C ILE A 77 8.42 -3.88 -2.24
N GLY A 78 8.72 -4.03 -0.94
CA GLY A 78 8.13 -3.20 0.13
C GLY A 78 6.71 -3.59 0.57
N TRP A 79 6.09 -4.61 -0.05
CA TRP A 79 4.84 -5.19 0.41
C TRP A 79 5.09 -6.32 1.42
N HIS A 80 4.30 -6.38 2.48
CA HIS A 80 4.30 -7.43 3.48
C HIS A 80 3.00 -8.20 3.43
N ARG A 81 3.07 -9.52 3.62
CA ARG A 81 1.87 -10.35 3.67
C ARG A 81 1.08 -10.06 4.95
N VAL A 82 -0.23 -9.90 4.83
CA VAL A 82 -1.13 -9.83 5.99
C VAL A 82 -1.42 -11.26 6.47
N PRO A 83 -1.13 -11.61 7.74
CA PRO A 83 -1.36 -12.96 8.24
C PRO A 83 -2.83 -13.37 8.16
N ASN A 84 -3.08 -14.62 7.75
CA ASN A 84 -4.42 -15.22 7.64
C ASN A 84 -5.37 -14.56 6.64
N GLU A 85 -4.88 -13.62 5.82
CA GLU A 85 -5.66 -12.95 4.78
C GLU A 85 -4.99 -13.11 3.41
N ARG A 86 -5.81 -13.08 2.34
CA ARG A 86 -5.31 -12.91 0.97
C ARG A 86 -5.08 -11.43 0.71
N ALA A 87 -4.22 -10.83 1.52
CA ALA A 87 -3.95 -9.41 1.51
C ALA A 87 -2.47 -9.13 1.77
N TRP A 88 -2.03 -7.98 1.25
CA TRP A 88 -0.68 -7.47 1.38
C TRP A 88 -0.75 -6.00 1.74
N SER A 89 0.17 -5.56 2.59
CA SER A 89 0.22 -4.19 3.08
C SER A 89 1.59 -3.57 2.92
N ALA A 90 1.62 -2.27 2.67
CA ALA A 90 2.84 -1.48 2.66
C ALA A 90 2.58 -0.15 3.39
N THR A 91 3.57 0.32 4.16
CA THR A 91 3.51 1.69 4.67
C THR A 91 3.77 2.65 3.52
N VAL A 92 2.93 3.65 3.39
CA VAL A 92 3.01 4.63 2.28
C VAL A 92 3.05 6.05 2.82
N ALA A 93 3.45 6.96 1.95
CA ALA A 93 3.39 8.40 2.16
C ALA A 93 2.86 9.08 0.90
N THR A 94 2.33 10.29 1.03
CA THR A 94 2.03 11.11 -0.14
C THR A 94 3.33 11.66 -0.73
N PHE A 95 3.32 12.04 -2.01
CA PHE A 95 4.47 12.74 -2.62
C PHE A 95 4.80 14.04 -1.88
N ALA A 96 3.79 14.76 -1.39
CA ALA A 96 3.98 16.00 -0.64
C ALA A 96 4.73 15.75 0.68
N ASP A 97 4.36 14.69 1.41
CA ASP A 97 5.03 14.30 2.65
C ASP A 97 6.49 13.90 2.38
N LEU A 98 6.74 13.12 1.34
CA LEU A 98 8.11 12.71 0.98
C LEU A 98 9.00 13.89 0.59
N GLN A 99 8.44 14.92 -0.08
CA GLN A 99 9.19 16.14 -0.40
C GLN A 99 9.47 17.00 0.83
N ALA A 100 8.56 17.05 1.80
CA ALA A 100 8.72 17.84 3.02
C ALA A 100 9.76 17.25 3.99
N HIS A 101 9.95 15.92 3.97
CA HIS A 101 10.85 15.22 4.89
C HIS A 101 12.10 14.65 4.19
N GLY A 102 12.24 14.86 2.88
CA GLY A 102 13.46 14.56 2.12
C GLY A 102 14.45 15.72 2.25
N SER A 103 15.24 15.75 3.33
CA SER A 103 16.40 16.64 3.50
C SER A 103 17.54 15.91 4.19
#